data_AF-A0A561B3Z9-F1
#
_entry.id   AF-A0A561B3Z9-F1
#
_cell.length_a   1.000
_cell.length_b   1.000
_cell.length_c   1.000
_cell.angle_alpha   90.00
_cell.angle_beta   90.00
_cell.angle_gamma   90.00
#
_symmetry.space_group_name_H-M   'P 1'
#
loop_
_entity.id
_entity.type
_entity.pdbx_description
1 polymer ?
#
loop_
_entity_poly.entity_id
_entity_poly.type
_entity_poly.pdbx_seq_one_letter_code
_entity_poly.pdbx_strand_id
1 'polypeptide(L)'
;MRLSLTSALEALEPICATSTALARWYAEQPAVRRLWAIQATDGPALRVIVMLEPSLDGDEISPAWMAHGSRWARDLRERLSGTVQLERIDGPLPEEFEIDGEGTVLSALCWRDSTAPQA
;
A
#
# COMPACT_ATOMS: atom_id res chain seq x y z
N MET A 1 -2.44 -10.28 -10.56
CA MET A 1 -0.96 -10.50 -10.50
C MET A 1 -0.62 -11.24 -9.21
N ARG A 2 0.23 -12.28 -9.22
CA ARG A 2 0.68 -12.96 -7.98
C ARG A 2 1.80 -12.14 -7.34
N LEU A 3 1.60 -11.65 -6.12
CA LEU A 3 2.63 -10.95 -5.36
C LEU A 3 3.19 -11.87 -4.29
N SER A 4 4.49 -12.16 -4.40
CA SER A 4 5.24 -12.86 -3.34
C SER A 4 5.76 -11.83 -2.34
N LEU A 5 5.50 -12.02 -1.04
CA LEU A 5 5.96 -11.09 0.00
C LEU A 5 7.49 -11.03 0.10
N THR A 6 8.19 -12.07 -0.33
CA THR A 6 9.65 -12.13 -0.40
C THR A 6 10.24 -11.19 -1.46
N SER A 7 9.52 -10.92 -2.55
CA SER A 7 9.98 -10.01 -3.62
C SER A 7 9.72 -8.53 -3.31
N ALA A 8 8.97 -8.23 -2.24
CA ALA A 8 8.86 -6.87 -1.72
C ALA A 8 10.07 -6.46 -0.86
N LEU A 9 10.90 -7.44 -0.45
CA LEU A 9 12.07 -7.24 0.41
C LEU A 9 13.30 -6.72 -0.36
N GLU A 10 13.34 -6.93 -1.68
CA GLU A 10 14.30 -6.31 -2.58
C GLU A 10 13.85 -4.90 -3.01
N ALA A 11 13.41 -4.09 -2.04
CA ALA A 11 13.08 -2.69 -2.28
C ALA A 11 14.36 -1.94 -2.68
N LEU A 12 14.69 -1.99 -3.97
CA LEU A 12 15.56 -1.05 -4.64
C LEU A 12 15.15 0.35 -4.19
N GLU A 13 16.16 1.14 -3.83
CA GLU A 13 16.02 2.54 -3.46
C GLU A 13 14.98 3.22 -4.37
N PRO A 14 14.08 4.06 -3.85
CA PRO A 14 13.03 4.67 -4.65
C PRO A 14 13.63 5.61 -5.72
N ILE A 15 13.94 5.08 -6.91
CA ILE A 15 14.57 5.83 -8.01
C ILE A 15 13.54 6.73 -8.72
N CYS A 16 12.24 6.55 -8.45
CA CYS A 16 11.16 7.32 -9.03
C CYS A 16 10.58 8.32 -8.02
N ALA A 17 10.33 9.57 -8.45
CA ALA A 17 9.72 10.62 -7.62
C ALA A 17 8.40 10.17 -6.97
N THR A 18 7.62 9.34 -7.67
CA THR A 18 6.40 8.69 -7.16
C THR A 18 6.70 7.81 -5.94
N SER A 19 7.73 6.97 -6.01
CA SER A 19 8.14 6.09 -4.91
C SER A 19 8.61 6.88 -3.69
N THR A 20 9.34 7.97 -3.88
CA THR A 20 9.75 8.85 -2.77
C THR A 20 8.55 9.54 -2.11
N ALA A 21 7.60 10.02 -2.91
CA ALA A 21 6.38 10.65 -2.40
C ALA A 21 5.50 9.65 -1.63
N LEU A 22 5.39 8.41 -2.12
CA LEU A 22 4.70 7.32 -1.43
C LEU A 22 5.39 6.95 -0.12
N ALA A 23 6.71 6.83 -0.11
CA ALA A 23 7.50 6.54 1.08
C ALA A 23 7.31 7.59 2.18
N ARG A 24 7.31 8.87 1.81
CA ARG A 24 7.01 9.98 2.73
C ARG A 24 5.59 9.91 3.27
N TRP A 25 4.61 9.74 2.38
CA TRP A 25 3.21 9.62 2.78
C TRP A 25 2.99 8.45 3.76
N TYR A 26 3.59 7.29 3.48
CA TYR A 26 3.54 6.11 4.34
C TYR A 26 4.22 6.32 5.70
N ALA A 27 5.29 7.12 5.74
CA ALA A 27 5.92 7.52 7.00
C ALA A 27 4.98 8.40 7.87
N GLU A 28 4.08 9.18 7.26
CA GLU A 28 3.14 10.06 7.97
C GLU A 28 1.87 9.33 8.45
N GLN A 29 1.55 8.13 7.95
CA GLN A 29 0.35 7.39 8.32
C GLN A 29 0.69 6.20 9.24
N PRO A 30 0.69 6.38 10.58
CA PRO A 30 1.08 5.30 11.50
C PRO A 30 0.12 4.12 11.51
N ALA A 31 -1.14 4.33 11.12
CA ALA A 31 -2.14 3.28 11.02
C ALA A 31 -1.90 2.33 9.82
N VAL A 32 -1.07 2.72 8.85
CA VAL A 32 -0.78 1.91 7.66
C VAL A 32 0.42 1.02 7.95
N ARG A 33 0.18 -0.29 7.91
CA ARG A 33 1.16 -1.33 8.17
C ARG A 33 1.96 -1.69 6.93
N ARG A 34 1.30 -1.85 5.78
CA ARG A 34 1.94 -2.09 4.48
C ARG A 34 1.30 -1.26 3.39
N LEU A 35 2.06 -0.94 2.35
CA LEU A 35 1.60 -0.23 1.17
C LEU A 35 2.15 -0.89 -0.09
N TRP A 36 1.31 -1.01 -1.11
CA TRP A 36 1.69 -1.37 -2.46
C TRP A 36 1.18 -0.30 -3.42
N ALA A 37 2.02 0.10 -4.38
CA ALA A 37 1.64 0.99 -5.45
C ALA A 37 1.81 0.27 -6.78
N ILE A 38 0.73 0.20 -7.54
CA ILE A 38 0.63 -0.56 -8.78
C ILE A 38 0.16 0.40 -9.87
N GLN A 39 0.96 0.53 -10.91
CA GLN A 39 0.54 1.22 -12.13
C GLN A 39 -0.37 0.27 -12.91
N ALA A 40 -1.65 0.61 -13.07
CA ALA A 40 -2.56 -0.18 -13.88
C ALA A 40 -2.08 -0.24 -15.34
N THR A 41 -2.22 -1.40 -15.98
CA THR A 41 -1.95 -1.56 -17.42
C THR A 41 -3.03 -0.86 -18.25
N ASP A 42 -4.28 -0.97 -17.82
CA ASP A 42 -5.44 -0.34 -18.47
C ASP A 42 -5.83 0.95 -17.73
N GLY A 43 -5.14 2.04 -18.08
CA GLY A 43 -5.49 3.40 -17.65
C GLY A 43 -4.40 4.15 -16.88
N PRO A 44 -4.52 5.49 -16.76
CA PRO A 44 -3.52 6.34 -16.13
C PRO A 44 -3.57 6.30 -14.59
N ALA A 45 -4.38 5.42 -14.00
CA ALA A 45 -4.63 5.41 -12.57
C ALA A 45 -3.56 4.60 -11.82
N LEU A 46 -2.91 5.24 -10.85
CA LEU A 46 -2.07 4.56 -9.87
C LEU A 46 -2.97 3.94 -8.81
N ARG A 47 -2.88 2.64 -8.64
CA ARG A 47 -3.60 1.91 -7.60
C ARG A 47 -2.70 1.79 -6.38
N VAL A 48 -3.12 2.37 -5.27
CA VAL A 48 -2.41 2.31 -3.99
C VAL A 48 -3.23 1.43 -3.07
N ILE A 49 -2.65 0.32 -2.64
CA ILE A 49 -3.29 -0.65 -1.77
C ILE A 49 -2.60 -0.57 -0.42
N VAL A 50 -3.38 -0.43 0.65
CA VAL A 50 -2.87 -0.34 2.02
C VAL A 50 -3.41 -1.45 2.88
N MET A 51 -2.53 -1.99 3.72
CA MET A 51 -2.90 -2.82 4.85
C MET A 51 -2.79 -1.97 6.10
N LEU A 52 -3.80 -2.02 6.96
CA LEU A 52 -3.80 -1.30 8.23
C LEU A 52 -3.32 -2.21 9.36
N GLU A 53 -2.91 -1.57 10.46
CA GLU A 53 -2.71 -2.29 11.72
C GLU A 53 -4.02 -2.99 12.12
N PRO A 54 -3.97 -4.27 12.53
CA PRO A 54 -5.16 -4.99 12.96
C PRO A 54 -5.80 -4.28 14.15
N SER A 55 -7.13 -4.14 14.12
CA SER A 55 -7.90 -3.66 15.25
C SER A 55 -7.81 -4.67 16.40
N LEU A 56 -7.68 -4.18 17.64
CA LEU A 56 -7.58 -5.03 18.82
C LEU A 56 -8.83 -5.92 18.99
N ASP A 57 -9.98 -5.42 18.54
CA ASP A 57 -11.28 -6.08 18.60
C ASP A 57 -11.54 -7.05 17.43
N GLY A 58 -10.65 -7.13 16.43
CA GLY A 58 -10.83 -7.98 15.25
C GLY A 58 -11.96 -7.54 14.32
N ASP A 59 -12.41 -6.29 14.44
CA ASP A 59 -13.52 -5.75 13.65
C ASP A 59 -13.15 -5.65 12.17
N GLU A 60 -14.03 -6.17 11.32
CA GLU A 60 -13.89 -6.20 9.86
C GLU A 60 -13.79 -4.77 9.27
N ILE A 61 -14.26 -3.75 9.98
CA ILE A 61 -14.20 -2.36 9.56
C ILE A 61 -13.22 -1.58 10.43
N SER A 62 -11.97 -1.47 9.96
CA SER A 62 -10.92 -0.71 10.64
C SER A 62 -11.36 0.75 10.87
N PRO A 63 -11.44 1.23 12.12
CA PRO A 63 -11.89 2.60 12.41
C PRO A 63 -10.96 3.65 11.80
N ALA A 64 -9.67 3.35 11.68
CA ALA A 64 -8.70 4.20 11.00
C ALA A 64 -9.04 4.39 9.51
N TRP A 65 -9.50 3.35 8.82
CA TRP A 65 -9.94 3.45 7.42
C TRP A 65 -11.18 4.34 7.30
N MET A 66 -12.17 4.14 8.17
CA MET A 66 -13.39 4.93 8.16
C MET A 66 -13.13 6.42 8.44
N ALA A 67 -12.23 6.71 9.39
CA ALA A 67 -11.89 8.07 9.77
C ALA A 67 -11.01 8.78 8.73
N HIS A 68 -10.14 8.05 8.01
CA HIS A 68 -9.07 8.67 7.24
C HIS A 68 -9.00 8.26 5.77
N GLY A 69 -9.67 7.19 5.33
CA GLY A 69 -9.54 6.64 3.98
C GLY A 69 -9.80 7.65 2.87
N SER A 70 -10.87 8.44 2.96
CA SER A 70 -11.14 9.50 1.97
C SER A 70 -10.10 10.62 2.00
N ARG A 71 -9.57 10.97 3.18
CA ARG A 71 -8.51 11.97 3.32
C ARG A 71 -7.20 11.45 2.72
N TRP A 72 -6.84 10.22 3.02
CA TRP A 72 -5.68 9.52 2.49
C TRP A 72 -5.68 9.46 0.97
N ALA A 73 -6.82 9.09 0.37
CA ALA A 73 -6.98 9.05 -1.08
C ALA A 73 -6.75 10.44 -1.70
N ARG A 74 -7.30 11.49 -1.06
CA ARG A 74 -7.11 12.88 -1.50
C ARG A 74 -5.65 13.32 -1.38
N ASP A 75 -5.01 13.10 -0.22
CA ASP A 75 -3.61 13.43 0.01
C ASP A 75 -2.69 12.78 -1.04
N LEU A 76 -2.92 11.51 -1.37
CA LEU A 76 -2.15 10.80 -2.39
C LEU A 76 -2.35 11.40 -3.79
N ARG A 77 -3.59 11.76 -4.16
CA ARG A 77 -3.88 12.43 -5.44
C ARG A 77 -3.20 13.78 -5.55
N GLU A 78 -3.19 14.57 -4.47
CA GLU A 78 -2.51 15.87 -4.42
C GLU A 78 -0.98 15.71 -4.55
N ARG A 79 -0.39 14.76 -3.82
CA ARG A 79 1.07 14.52 -3.81
C ARG A 79 1.60 13.93 -5.11
N LEU A 80 0.82 13.05 -5.74
CA LEU A 80 1.23 12.33 -6.95
C LEU A 80 0.73 13.01 -8.23
N SER A 81 0.00 14.12 -8.12
CA SER A 81 -0.51 14.93 -9.24
C SER A 81 -1.22 14.09 -10.31
N GLY A 82 -2.01 13.10 -9.87
CA GLY A 82 -2.57 12.08 -10.75
C GLY A 82 -3.79 11.38 -10.20
N THR A 83 -4.37 10.52 -11.04
CA THR A 83 -5.50 9.66 -10.63
C THR A 83 -4.95 8.55 -9.74
N VAL A 84 -5.27 8.62 -8.45
CA VAL A 84 -4.93 7.57 -7.48
C VAL A 84 -6.22 6.89 -7.02
N GLN A 85 -6.25 5.57 -7.08
CA GLN A 85 -7.27 4.74 -6.44
C GLN A 85 -6.67 4.16 -5.17
N LEU A 86 -7.24 4.51 -4.01
CA LEU A 86 -6.78 3.99 -2.72
C LEU A 86 -7.71 2.84 -2.30
N GLU A 87 -7.12 1.69 -2.03
CA GLU A 87 -7.82 0.49 -1.59
C GLU A 87 -7.24 -0.05 -0.30
N ARG A 88 -8.10 -0.69 0.48
CA ARG A 88 -7.73 -1.39 1.71
C ARG A 88 -7.78 -2.88 1.45
N ILE A 89 -6.81 -3.60 1.98
CA ILE A 89 -6.88 -5.04 2.16
C ILE A 89 -6.84 -5.38 3.64
N ASP A 90 -7.60 -6.42 3.98
CA ASP A 90 -7.72 -6.95 5.33
C ASP A 90 -6.70 -8.04 5.59
N GLY A 91 -6.17 -8.07 6.82
CA GLY A 91 -5.16 -9.04 7.25
C GLY A 91 -5.74 -10.13 8.16
N PRO A 92 -4.97 -11.22 8.40
CA PRO A 92 -3.61 -11.46 7.92
C PRO A 92 -3.58 -12.02 6.50
N LEU A 93 -2.66 -11.53 5.68
CA LEU A 93 -2.42 -12.10 4.34
C LEU A 93 -1.47 -13.29 4.42
N PRO A 94 -1.68 -14.31 3.57
CA PRO A 94 -0.69 -15.38 3.35
C PRO A 94 0.62 -14.84 2.77
N GLU A 95 1.71 -15.62 2.89
CA GLU A 95 3.05 -15.29 2.36
C GLU A 95 3.05 -14.97 0.85
N GLU A 96 2.15 -15.60 0.12
CA GLU A 96 1.83 -15.30 -1.27
C GLU A 96 0.37 -14.89 -1.35
N PHE A 97 0.08 -13.71 -1.87
CA PHE A 97 -1.28 -13.25 -2.07
C PHE A 97 -1.47 -12.71 -3.47
N GLU A 98 -2.66 -12.93 -4.01
CA GLU A 98 -3.03 -12.43 -5.31
C GLU A 98 -3.68 -11.06 -5.13
N ILE A 99 -3.09 -10.06 -5.77
CA ILE A 99 -3.79 -8.80 -5.99
C ILE A 99 -4.49 -8.93 -7.33
N ASP A 100 -5.83 -8.88 -7.28
CA ASP A 100 -6.66 -8.79 -8.47
C ASP A 100 -6.25 -7.56 -9.28
N GLY A 101 -6.05 -7.69 -10.59
CA GLY A 101 -5.62 -6.58 -11.45
C GLY A 101 -4.34 -6.85 -12.24
N GLU A 102 -4.28 -6.23 -13.42
CA GLU A 102 -3.16 -6.23 -14.35
C GLU A 102 -2.40 -4.90 -14.23
N GLY A 103 -1.12 -4.96 -13.87
CA GLY A 103 -0.33 -3.75 -13.64
C GLY A 103 1.11 -4.04 -13.19
N THR A 104 1.94 -3.00 -13.17
CA THR A 104 3.34 -3.09 -12.72
C THR A 104 3.47 -2.51 -11.31
N VAL A 105 4.08 -3.25 -10.39
CA VAL A 105 4.38 -2.75 -9.04
C VAL A 105 5.47 -1.68 -9.15
N LEU A 106 5.14 -0.45 -8.76
CA LEU A 106 6.09 0.65 -8.66
C LEU A 106 6.79 0.68 -7.31
N SER A 107 6.10 0.28 -6.23
CA SER A 107 6.64 0.29 -4.88
C SER A 107 5.89 -0.67 -3.96
N ALA A 108 6.62 -1.31 -3.05
CA ALA A 108 6.07 -2.07 -1.94
C ALA A 108 6.81 -1.63 -0.66
N LEU A 109 6.07 -1.13 0.33
CA LEU A 109 6.61 -0.61 1.59
C LEU A 109 6.03 -1.42 2.75
N CYS A 110 6.90 -2.02 3.55
CA CYS A 110 6.51 -2.88 4.66
C CYS A 110 7.37 -2.69 5.92
N TRP A 111 8.19 -1.63 6.01
CA TRP A 111 9.12 -1.46 7.13
C TRP A 111 8.46 -1.31 8.51
N ARG A 112 7.14 -1.01 8.56
CA ARG A 112 6.38 -0.98 9.82
C ARG A 112 5.84 -2.35 10.23
N ASP A 113 5.87 -3.31 9.32
CA ASP A 113 5.33 -4.63 9.54
C ASP A 113 6.38 -5.52 10.20
N SER A 114 6.33 -5.63 11.52
CA SER A 114 7.23 -6.51 12.29
C SER A 114 7.00 -8.01 12.04
N THR A 115 5.97 -8.38 11.29
CA THR A 115 5.70 -9.78 10.87
C THR A 115 6.16 -10.05 9.44
N ALA A 116 6.73 -9.04 8.77
CA ALA A 116 7.39 -9.25 7.51
C ALA A 116 8.61 -10.14 7.81
N PRO A 117 8.82 -11.20 7.03
CA PRO A 117 10.01 -12.02 7.21
C PRO A 117 11.22 -11.10 7.14
N GLN A 118 12.00 -11.03 8.23
CA GLN A 118 13.31 -10.39 8.18
C GLN A 118 14.16 -11.17 7.19
N ALA A 119 14.82 -10.45 6.28
CA ALA A 119 15.72 -11.02 5.28
C ALA A 119 16.74 -11.98 5.89
#